data_AF-A0A139SIZ5-F1
#
_entry.id   AF-A0A139SIZ5-F1
#
_cell.length_a   1.000
_cell.length_b   1.000
_cell.length_c   1.000
_cell.angle_alpha   90.00
_cell.angle_beta   90.00
_cell.angle_gamma   90.00
#
_symmetry.space_group_name_H-M   'P 1'
#
loop_
_entity.id
_entity.type
_entity.pdbx_description
1 polymer ?
#
loop_
_entity_poly.entity_id
_entity_poly.type
_entity_poly.pdbx_seq_one_letter_code
_entity_poly.pdbx_strand_id
1 'polypeptide(L)'
;MSTPHAPHSASEAVAQADAPHHGDDNKFQIYVKIAMLLAVITGIEIVVIFFPFAKWVIVTILAALSLVKFLYVIFYFMHLRWDKAFCTVLFFIGMIMAGGTLWALIAIFGSHDSIPLTSLPQ
;
A
#
# COMPACT_ATOMS: atom_id res chain seq x y z
N MET A 1 50.48 47.35 30.17
CA MET A 1 51.26 46.12 30.39
C MET A 1 50.30 45.08 30.97
N SER A 2 49.84 44.18 30.09
CA SER A 2 49.29 42.84 30.36
C SER A 2 48.31 42.65 31.54
N THR A 3 47.03 42.49 31.23
CA THR A 3 46.24 41.39 31.80
C THR A 3 46.73 40.08 31.18
N PRO A 4 47.12 39.09 31.98
CA PRO A 4 46.89 37.71 31.56
C PRO A 4 46.55 36.82 32.77
N HIS A 5 45.26 36.63 33.03
CA HIS A 5 44.83 35.42 33.73
C HIS A 5 44.56 34.35 32.66
N ALA A 6 45.33 33.27 32.79
CA ALA A 6 45.41 32.11 31.92
C ALA A 6 44.13 31.24 32.02
N PRO A 7 44.01 30.20 31.16
CA PRO A 7 42.76 29.68 30.63
C PRO A 7 42.06 28.73 31.60
N HIS A 8 40.75 28.93 31.78
CA HIS A 8 39.87 27.84 32.19
C HIS A 8 39.51 27.00 30.96
N SER A 9 40.45 26.16 30.54
CA SER A 9 40.13 24.94 29.81
C SER A 9 39.58 23.92 30.80
N ALA A 10 38.65 23.08 30.34
CA ALA A 10 38.10 21.89 30.99
C ALA A 10 36.92 22.10 31.97
N SER A 11 35.73 22.37 31.43
CA SER A 11 34.49 21.68 31.85
C SER A 11 33.29 22.02 30.96
N GLU A 12 33.46 22.01 29.64
CA GLU A 12 32.32 21.91 28.71
C GLU A 12 32.56 20.76 27.73
N ALA A 13 33.12 19.67 28.26
CA ALA A 13 32.89 18.33 27.75
C ALA A 13 31.62 17.77 28.41
N VAL A 14 30.51 18.49 28.30
CA VAL A 14 29.20 17.86 28.36
C VAL A 14 28.77 17.68 26.93
N ALA A 15 29.06 16.48 26.43
CA ALA A 15 28.43 15.92 25.26
C ALA A 15 26.91 16.04 25.45
N GLN A 16 26.33 17.15 25.02
CA GLN A 16 24.90 17.27 24.80
C GLN A 16 24.59 16.55 23.47
N ALA A 17 24.81 15.24 23.45
CA ALA A 17 24.38 14.33 22.40
C ALA A 17 23.35 13.38 22.99
N ASP A 18 22.27 13.95 23.51
CA ASP A 18 21.05 13.21 23.82
C ASP A 18 19.87 14.09 23.41
N ALA A 19 19.66 14.17 22.10
CA ALA A 19 18.39 14.59 21.54
C ALA A 19 17.48 13.35 21.57
N PRO A 20 16.35 13.37 22.29
CA PRO A 20 15.42 12.25 22.30
C PRO A 20 14.67 12.20 20.96
N HIS A 21 15.29 11.62 19.93
CA HIS A 21 14.65 11.30 18.64
C HIS A 21 13.76 10.04 18.75
N HIS A 22 12.98 9.89 19.83
CA HIS A 22 12.20 8.66 20.10
C HIS A 22 10.81 8.61 19.42
N GLY A 23 10.49 9.58 18.54
CA GLY A 23 9.18 9.67 17.88
C GLY A 23 9.09 9.07 16.47
N ASP A 24 10.17 9.17 15.69
CA ASP A 24 10.14 8.85 14.25
C ASP A 24 10.47 7.38 13.95
N ASP A 25 11.27 6.74 14.81
CA ASP A 25 11.67 5.33 14.66
C ASP A 25 10.47 4.38 14.67
N ASN A 26 9.44 4.68 15.47
CA ASN A 26 8.26 3.80 15.59
C ASN A 26 7.41 3.76 14.32
N LYS A 27 7.25 4.89 13.62
CA LYS A 27 6.48 4.94 12.37
C LYS A 27 7.19 4.16 11.27
N PHE A 28 8.50 4.34 11.16
CA PHE A 28 9.33 3.63 10.19
C PHE A 28 9.29 2.11 10.42
N GLN A 29 9.41 1.68 11.69
CA GLN A 29 9.27 0.29 12.11
C GLN A 29 7.90 -0.31 11.73
N ILE A 30 6.81 0.46 11.85
CA ILE A 30 5.47 0.02 11.47
C ILE A 30 5.39 -0.22 9.95
N TYR A 31 5.87 0.71 9.12
CA TYR A 31 5.87 0.54 7.67
C TYR A 31 6.70 -0.66 7.21
N VAL A 32 7.88 -0.84 7.81
CA VAL A 32 8.76 -1.98 7.51
C VAL A 32 8.10 -3.30 7.89
N LYS A 33 7.45 -3.40 9.06
CA LYS A 33 6.70 -4.59 9.48
C LYS A 33 5.57 -4.93 8.51
N ILE A 34 4.91 -3.91 7.97
CA ILE A 34 3.80 -4.08 7.04
C ILE A 34 4.30 -4.54 5.67
N ALA A 35 5.37 -3.92 5.15
CA ALA A 35 6.01 -4.36 3.93
C ALA A 35 6.47 -5.83 4.03
N MET A 36 7.02 -6.21 5.18
CA MET A 36 7.43 -7.60 5.45
C MET A 36 6.23 -8.56 5.50
N LEU A 37 5.13 -8.17 6.15
CA LEU A 37 3.88 -8.95 6.12
C LEU A 37 3.36 -9.14 4.68
N LEU A 38 3.30 -8.06 3.91
CA LEU A 38 2.90 -8.09 2.50
C LEU A 38 3.76 -9.07 1.71
N ALA A 39 5.08 -9.00 1.86
CA ALA A 39 6.03 -9.90 1.21
C ALA A 39 5.78 -11.37 1.60
N VAL A 40 5.49 -11.66 2.86
CA VAL A 40 5.13 -13.01 3.33
C VAL A 40 3.84 -13.50 2.66
N ILE A 41 2.80 -12.66 2.57
CA ILE A 41 1.54 -13.03 1.89
C ILE A 41 1.80 -13.31 0.41
N THR A 42 2.69 -12.57 -0.26
CA THR A 42 3.07 -12.86 -1.66
C THR A 42 3.86 -14.15 -1.79
N GLY A 43 4.76 -14.45 -0.85
CA GLY A 43 5.47 -15.73 -0.80
C GLY A 43 4.52 -16.91 -0.66
N ILE A 44 3.52 -16.80 0.22
CA ILE A 44 2.47 -17.81 0.40
C ILE A 44 1.64 -17.96 -0.90
N GLU A 45 1.29 -16.87 -1.56
CA GLU A 45 0.54 -16.90 -2.82
C GLU A 45 1.27 -17.72 -3.90
N ILE A 46 2.58 -17.52 -4.05
CA ILE A 46 3.40 -18.31 -4.98
C ILE A 46 3.38 -19.80 -4.60
N VAL A 47 3.51 -20.14 -3.32
CA VAL A 47 3.46 -21.54 -2.88
C VAL A 47 2.09 -22.18 -3.16
N VAL A 48 1.00 -21.44 -2.96
CA VAL A 48 -0.36 -21.92 -3.24
C VAL A 48 -0.57 -22.18 -4.74
N ILE A 49 0.02 -21.37 -5.63
CA ILE A 49 -0.03 -21.58 -7.09
C ILE A 49 0.62 -22.90 -7.50
N PHE A 50 1.66 -23.33 -6.80
CA PHE A 50 2.34 -24.60 -7.06
C PHE A 50 1.54 -25.84 -6.65
N PHE A 51 0.46 -25.67 -5.89
CA PHE A 51 -0.35 -26.78 -5.40
C PHE A 51 -1.41 -27.20 -6.45
N PRO A 52 -1.64 -28.51 -6.67
CA PRO A 52 -2.59 -29.00 -7.68
C PRO A 52 -4.06 -28.92 -7.22
N PHE A 53 -4.54 -27.73 -6.83
CA PHE A 53 -5.95 -27.50 -6.53
C PHE A 53 -6.79 -27.25 -7.78
N ALA A 54 -8.11 -27.23 -7.61
CA ALA A 54 -9.03 -26.82 -8.67
C ALA A 54 -8.72 -25.37 -9.12
N LYS A 55 -8.58 -25.16 -10.43
CA LYS A 55 -8.22 -23.86 -11.04
C LYS A 55 -9.11 -22.71 -10.57
N TRP A 56 -10.41 -22.96 -10.41
CA TRP A 56 -11.37 -21.99 -9.91
C TRP A 56 -11.06 -21.51 -8.49
N VAL A 57 -10.68 -22.42 -7.61
CA VAL A 57 -10.32 -22.13 -6.20
C VAL A 57 -9.03 -21.31 -6.13
N ILE A 58 -8.04 -21.67 -6.96
CA ILE A 58 -6.78 -20.92 -7.06
C ILE A 58 -7.07 -19.49 -7.51
N VAL A 59 -7.83 -19.30 -8.59
CA VAL A 59 -8.15 -17.97 -9.12
C VAL A 59 -8.90 -17.12 -8.09
N THR A 60 -9.86 -17.69 -7.35
CA THR A 60 -10.59 -16.94 -6.31
C THR A 60 -9.69 -16.54 -5.15
N ILE A 61 -8.79 -17.44 -4.70
CA ILE A 61 -7.83 -17.15 -3.64
C ILE A 61 -6.84 -16.08 -4.07
N LEU A 62 -6.29 -16.15 -5.28
CA LEU A 62 -5.38 -15.15 -5.82
C LEU A 62 -6.06 -13.79 -5.94
N ALA A 63 -7.29 -13.75 -6.45
CA ALA A 63 -8.08 -12.52 -6.53
C ALA A 63 -8.34 -11.92 -5.14
N ALA A 64 -8.73 -12.74 -4.16
CA ALA A 64 -8.96 -12.30 -2.79
C ALA A 64 -7.67 -11.82 -2.12
N LEU A 65 -6.56 -12.55 -2.24
CA LEU A 65 -5.25 -12.18 -1.71
C LEU A 65 -4.74 -10.89 -2.36
N SER A 66 -4.95 -10.69 -3.66
CA SER A 66 -4.59 -9.46 -4.36
C SER A 66 -5.41 -8.26 -3.83
N LEU A 67 -6.72 -8.42 -3.67
CA LEU A 67 -7.58 -7.39 -3.10
C LEU A 67 -7.16 -7.04 -1.66
N VAL A 68 -6.89 -8.04 -0.82
CA VAL A 68 -6.44 -7.83 0.56
C VAL A 68 -5.10 -7.11 0.59
N LYS A 69 -4.13 -7.52 -0.22
CA LYS A 69 -2.83 -6.84 -0.32
C LYS A 69 -2.99 -5.38 -0.74
N PHE A 70 -3.80 -5.14 -1.77
CA PHE A 70 -4.11 -3.79 -2.23
C PHE A 70 -4.72 -2.95 -1.10
N LEU A 71 -5.78 -3.46 -0.44
CA LEU A 71 -6.42 -2.80 0.70
C LEU A 71 -5.42 -2.48 1.81
N TYR A 72 -4.56 -3.42 2.16
CA TYR A 72 -3.55 -3.26 3.21
C TYR A 72 -2.52 -2.18 2.85
N VAL A 73 -2.07 -2.13 1.59
CA VAL A 73 -1.14 -1.10 1.11
C VAL A 73 -1.77 0.29 1.18
N ILE A 74 -3.01 0.50 0.71
CA ILE A 74 -3.58 1.86 0.75
C ILE A 74 -3.93 2.28 2.18
N PHE A 75 -4.42 1.36 3.02
CA PHE A 75 -4.76 1.71 4.41
C PHE A 75 -3.54 2.12 5.25
N TYR A 76 -2.43 1.40 5.06
CA TYR A 76 -1.24 1.58 5.87
C TYR A 76 -0.17 2.40 5.17
N PHE A 77 0.25 2.04 3.96
CA PHE A 77 1.34 2.72 3.25
C PHE A 77 0.97 4.12 2.77
N MET A 78 -0.32 4.37 2.48
CA MET A 78 -0.83 5.72 2.17
C MET A 78 -1.35 6.49 3.40
N HIS A 79 -1.08 6.01 4.62
CA HIS A 79 -1.35 6.77 5.86
C HIS A 79 -2.84 7.03 6.19
N LEU A 80 -3.78 6.46 5.42
CA LEU A 80 -5.23 6.68 5.53
C LEU A 80 -5.82 6.39 6.92
N ARG A 81 -5.22 5.47 7.70
CA ARG A 81 -5.64 5.20 9.08
C ARG A 81 -5.37 6.36 10.05
N TRP A 82 -4.38 7.19 9.76
CA TRP A 82 -4.00 8.36 10.58
C TRP A 82 -4.36 9.70 9.92
N ASP A 83 -4.68 9.70 8.63
CA ASP A 83 -5.25 10.84 7.91
C ASP A 83 -6.78 10.90 8.11
N LYS A 84 -7.41 12.03 7.80
CA LYS A 84 -8.86 12.20 7.93
C LYS A 84 -9.57 11.19 7.04
N ALA A 85 -10.65 10.58 7.56
CA ALA A 85 -11.50 9.62 6.85
C ALA A 85 -11.94 10.08 5.44
N PHE A 86 -11.93 11.39 5.19
CA PHE A 86 -12.13 12.02 3.88
C PHE A 86 -11.24 11.42 2.77
N CYS A 87 -9.96 11.17 3.04
CA CYS A 87 -9.03 10.63 2.04
C CYS A 87 -9.40 9.17 1.68
N THR A 88 -9.93 8.41 2.66
CA THR A 88 -10.46 7.05 2.45
C THR A 88 -11.76 7.07 1.63
N VAL A 89 -12.63 8.05 1.89
CA VAL A 89 -13.90 8.23 1.14
C VAL A 89 -13.65 8.55 -0.33
N LEU A 90 -12.71 9.47 -0.63
CA LEU A 90 -12.35 9.81 -2.01
C LEU A 90 -11.81 8.59 -2.77
N PHE A 91 -10.96 7.79 -2.11
CA PHE A 91 -10.43 6.56 -2.69
C PHE A 91 -11.54 5.53 -2.96
N PHE A 92 -12.49 5.35 -2.04
CA PHE A 92 -13.63 4.46 -2.23
C PHE A 92 -14.56 4.92 -3.35
N ILE A 93 -14.84 6.22 -3.46
CA ILE A 93 -15.58 6.79 -4.58
C ILE A 93 -14.86 6.49 -5.90
N GLY A 94 -13.53 6.66 -5.94
CA GLY A 94 -12.71 6.29 -7.09
C GLY A 94 -12.80 4.79 -7.44
N MET A 95 -12.75 3.90 -6.44
CA MET A 95 -12.88 2.45 -6.64
C MET A 95 -14.26 2.08 -7.17
N ILE A 96 -15.33 2.66 -6.63
CA ILE A 96 -16.71 2.44 -7.09
C ILE A 96 -16.88 2.98 -8.52
N MET A 97 -16.37 4.18 -8.81
CA MET A 97 -16.41 4.74 -10.16
C MET A 97 -15.63 3.88 -11.16
N ALA A 98 -14.42 3.44 -10.83
CA ALA A 98 -13.61 2.58 -11.69
C ALA A 98 -14.25 1.19 -11.90
N GLY A 99 -14.76 0.58 -10.83
CA GLY A 99 -15.48 -0.69 -10.92
C GLY A 99 -16.78 -0.56 -11.71
N GLY A 100 -17.52 0.54 -11.51
CA GLY A 100 -18.75 0.85 -12.23
C GLY A 100 -18.52 1.12 -13.71
N THR A 101 -17.48 1.86 -14.08
CA THR A 101 -17.13 2.08 -15.49
C THR A 101 -16.66 0.80 -16.15
N LEU A 102 -15.81 0.01 -15.48
CA LEU A 102 -15.40 -1.31 -15.99
C LEU A 102 -16.61 -2.22 -16.23
N TRP A 103 -17.53 -2.28 -15.27
CA TRP A 103 -18.76 -3.05 -15.39
C TRP A 103 -19.65 -2.56 -16.54
N ALA A 104 -19.81 -1.24 -16.67
CA ALA A 104 -20.57 -0.64 -17.77
C ALA A 104 -19.95 -0.95 -19.14
N LEU A 105 -18.61 -0.94 -19.24
CA LEU A 105 -17.90 -1.33 -20.45
C LEU A 105 -18.12 -2.81 -20.79
N ILE A 106 -18.05 -3.71 -19.80
CA ILE A 106 -18.34 -5.13 -20.03
C ILE A 106 -19.79 -5.32 -20.49
N ALA A 107 -20.74 -4.58 -19.90
CA ALA A 107 -22.14 -4.63 -20.28
C ALA A 107 -22.39 -4.10 -21.71
N ILE A 108 -21.71 -3.02 -22.13
CA ILE A 108 -21.90 -2.42 -23.46
C ILE A 108 -21.25 -3.25 -24.57
N PHE A 109 -20.09 -3.88 -24.31
CA PHE A 109 -19.45 -4.78 -25.27
C PHE A 109 -20.07 -6.18 -25.28
N GLY A 110 -20.75 -6.57 -24.20
CA GLY A 110 -21.49 -7.82 -24.11
C GLY A 110 -22.90 -7.77 -24.72
N SER A 111 -23.39 -6.60 -25.13
CA SER A 111 -24.70 -6.48 -25.77
C SER A 111 -24.64 -6.95 -27.23
N HIS A 112 -25.71 -7.64 -27.67
CA HIS A 112 -25.84 -8.22 -29.02
C HIS A 112 -25.78 -7.17 -30.15
N ASP A 113 -25.88 -5.87 -29.83
CA ASP A 113 -25.82 -4.78 -30.80
C ASP A 113 -24.38 -4.46 -31.25
N SER A 114 -23.37 -5.06 -30.63
CA SER A 114 -21.96 -4.97 -31.04
C SER A 114 -21.56 -5.95 -32.15
N ILE A 115 -22.50 -6.76 -32.64
CA ILE A 115 -22.30 -7.69 -33.76
C ILE A 115 -22.18 -6.88 -35.06
N PRO A 116 -21.06 -6.98 -35.81
CA PRO A 116 -20.89 -6.23 -37.06
C PRO A 116 -21.88 -6.71 -38.12
N LEU A 117 -22.53 -5.76 -38.81
CA LEU A 117 -23.51 -5.98 -39.90
C LEU A 117 -22.99 -6.87 -41.06
N THR A 118 -21.69 -7.16 -41.09
CA THR A 118 -21.03 -8.11 -42.00
C THR A 118 -21.42 -9.57 -41.76
N SER A 119 -22.04 -9.94 -40.63
CA SER A 119 -22.44 -11.33 -40.34
C SER A 119 -23.87 -11.70 -40.79
N LEU A 120 -24.59 -10.82 -41.49
CA LEU A 120 -25.90 -11.14 -42.06
C LEU A 120 -25.72 -11.93 -43.37
N PRO A 121 -26.40 -13.07 -43.57
CA PRO A 121 -26.45 -13.72 -44.88
C PRO A 121 -27.11 -12.74 -45.86
N GLN A 122 -26.38 -12.40 -46.94
CA GLN A 122 -26.90 -11.65 -48.09
C GLN A 122 -27.93 -12.49 -48.84
#